data_AF-A0A0G4FH71-F1
#
_entry.id   AF-A0A0G4FH71-F1
#
_cell.length_a   1.000
_cell.length_b   1.000
_cell.length_c   1.000
_cell.angle_alpha   90.00
_cell.angle_beta   90.00
_cell.angle_gamma   90.00
#
_symmetry.space_group_name_H-M   'P 1'
#
loop_
_entity.id
_entity.type
_entity.pdbx_description
1 polymer ?
#
loop_
_entity_poly.entity_id
_entity_poly.type
_entity_poly.pdbx_seq_one_letter_code
_entity_poly.pdbx_strand_id
1 'polypeptide(L)'
;MVVRLLTDFPEPVRIVWDRIRNDPKVREELGESLWYNPFWTGSVRDTEANVKLAVYGTGWRSGIGYGTLVRDPATQEWEVYLLRFLNGKRLKQHTMTETDDIKVLSRGSGASVN
;
A
#
# COMPACT_ATOMS: atom_id res chain seq x y z
N MET A 1 8.35 20.81 -2.99
CA MET A 1 7.88 21.08 -1.62
C MET A 1 8.54 20.06 -0.69
N VAL A 2 9.23 20.50 0.38
CA VAL A 2 9.89 19.61 1.34
C VAL A 2 8.91 19.35 2.48
N VAL A 3 8.35 18.14 2.53
CA VAL A 3 7.44 17.73 3.61
C VAL A 3 8.26 17.46 4.88
N ARG A 4 7.97 18.20 5.96
CA ARG A 4 8.60 18.00 7.27
C ARG A 4 7.98 16.77 7.95
N LEU A 5 8.82 15.75 8.14
CA LEU A 5 8.57 14.36 8.53
C LEU A 5 7.92 14.08 9.92
N LEU A 6 7.25 15.02 10.58
CA LEU A 6 6.85 14.80 11.99
C LEU A 6 5.35 14.86 12.32
N THR A 7 4.47 15.34 11.44
CA THR A 7 3.03 15.39 11.76
C THR A 7 2.07 15.21 10.59
N ASP A 8 2.55 15.21 9.34
CA ASP A 8 1.66 14.93 8.21
C ASP A 8 1.46 13.42 8.10
N PHE A 9 0.21 13.00 8.31
CA PHE A 9 -0.27 11.67 7.95
C PHE A 9 -0.99 11.81 6.62
N PRO A 10 -0.25 11.80 5.49
CA PRO A 10 -0.83 12.13 4.20
C PRO A 10 -1.83 11.06 3.80
N GLU A 11 -2.82 11.47 3.01
CA GLU A 11 -3.94 10.62 2.60
C GLU A 11 -3.54 9.23 2.07
N PRO A 12 -2.50 9.07 1.23
CA PRO A 12 -2.06 7.74 0.79
C PRO A 12 -1.71 6.80 1.94
N VAL A 13 -1.13 7.32 3.03
CA VAL A 13 -0.75 6.51 4.18
C VAL A 13 -1.99 6.05 4.95
N ARG A 14 -3.00 6.93 5.07
CA ARG A 14 -4.31 6.58 5.64
C ARG A 14 -5.01 5.50 4.84
N ILE A 15 -5.04 5.62 3.52
CA ILE A 15 -5.65 4.61 2.63
C ILE A 15 -4.97 3.25 2.79
N VAL A 16 -3.64 3.22 2.79
CA VAL A 16 -2.88 1.97 2.97
C VAL A 16 -3.14 1.36 4.34
N TRP A 17 -3.13 2.16 5.40
CA TRP A 17 -3.46 1.70 6.76
C TRP A 17 -4.89 1.15 6.84
N ASP A 18 -5.86 1.86 6.27
CA ASP A 18 -7.26 1.46 6.26
C ASP A 18 -7.49 0.13 5.54
N ARG A 19 -6.81 -0.09 4.41
CA ARG A 19 -6.86 -1.38 3.70
C ARG A 19 -6.23 -2.50 4.53
N ILE A 20 -5.07 -2.27 5.14
CA ILE A 20 -4.37 -3.29 5.95
C ILE A 20 -5.17 -3.67 7.19
N ARG A 21 -5.68 -2.70 7.96
CA ARG A 21 -6.37 -2.98 9.24
C ARG A 21 -7.70 -3.70 9.08
N ASN A 22 -8.32 -3.57 7.90
CA ASN A 22 -9.58 -4.19 7.55
C ASN A 22 -9.41 -5.50 6.76
N ASP A 23 -8.18 -5.87 6.36
CA ASP A 23 -7.94 -7.12 5.66
C ASP A 23 -8.11 -8.33 6.61
N PRO A 24 -9.02 -9.28 6.30
CA PRO A 24 -9.29 -10.42 7.18
C PRO A 24 -8.07 -11.32 7.41
N LYS A 25 -7.19 -11.49 6.41
CA LYS A 25 -5.98 -12.31 6.53
C LYS A 25 -4.95 -11.64 7.42
N VAL A 26 -4.81 -10.31 7.32
CA VAL A 26 -3.96 -9.55 8.23
C VAL A 26 -4.47 -9.68 9.67
N ARG A 27 -5.79 -9.59 9.89
CA ARG A 27 -6.40 -9.78 11.23
C ARG A 27 -6.26 -11.21 11.74
N GLU A 28 -6.38 -12.21 10.88
CA GLU A 28 -6.13 -13.62 11.25
C GLU A 28 -4.66 -13.82 11.69
N GLU A 29 -3.73 -13.21 10.95
CA GLU A 29 -2.29 -13.32 11.18
C GLU A 29 -1.82 -12.52 12.40
N LEU A 30 -2.31 -11.30 12.60
CA LEU A 30 -1.85 -10.37 13.64
C LEU A 30 -2.79 -10.22 14.84
N GLY A 31 -4.04 -10.66 14.74
CA GLY A 31 -5.11 -10.48 15.72
C GLY A 31 -6.04 -9.31 15.41
N GLU A 32 -7.10 -9.17 16.22
CA GLU A 32 -8.16 -8.17 16.02
C GLU A 32 -7.74 -6.73 16.38
N SER A 33 -6.77 -6.58 17.29
CA SER A 33 -6.27 -5.28 17.74
C SER A 33 -4.98 -4.94 17.01
N LEU A 34 -5.07 -4.08 16.00
CA LEU A 34 -3.94 -3.67 15.17
C LEU A 34 -3.59 -2.21 15.44
N TRP A 35 -2.29 -1.91 15.49
CA TRP A 35 -1.75 -0.55 15.47
C TRP A 35 -0.53 -0.51 14.55
N TYR A 36 -0.14 0.68 14.12
CA TYR A 36 1.01 0.87 13.25
C TYR A 36 2.00 1.86 13.87
N ASN A 37 3.26 1.82 13.43
CA ASN A 37 4.23 2.85 13.80
C ASN A 37 3.89 4.16 13.07
N PRO A 38 3.59 5.27 13.78
CA PRO A 38 3.34 6.56 13.14
C PRO A 38 4.50 7.05 12.27
N PHE A 39 5.72 6.57 12.52
CA PHE A 39 6.87 6.74 11.63
C PHE A 39 6.75 5.79 10.44
N TRP A 40 5.98 6.22 9.45
CA TRP A 40 5.93 5.60 8.12
C TRP A 40 7.15 6.00 7.29
N THR A 41 7.47 5.21 6.26
CA THR A 41 8.55 5.53 5.31
C THR A 41 8.02 5.42 3.88
N GLY A 42 8.62 6.14 2.94
CA GLY A 42 8.20 6.11 1.55
C GLY A 42 8.32 7.46 0.86
N SER A 43 7.53 7.65 -0.20
CA SER A 43 7.46 8.89 -0.98
C SER A 43 6.01 9.22 -1.32
N VAL A 44 5.69 10.50 -1.35
CA VAL A 44 4.42 11.02 -1.87
C VAL A 44 4.77 12.12 -2.86
N ARG A 45 4.27 11.98 -4.09
CA ARG A 45 4.37 12.95 -5.19
C ARG A 45 2.95 13.34 -5.61
N ASP A 46 2.84 14.25 -6.58
CA ASP A 46 1.53 14.76 -7.02
C ASP A 46 0.65 13.69 -7.67
N THR A 47 1.27 12.68 -8.31
CA THR A 47 0.58 11.63 -9.08
C THR A 47 0.78 10.22 -8.54
N GLU A 48 1.75 10.01 -7.65
CA GLU A 48 2.10 8.68 -7.14
C GLU A 48 2.55 8.73 -5.69
N ALA A 49 2.31 7.65 -4.95
CA ALA A 49 2.78 7.47 -3.60
C ALA A 49 3.24 6.04 -3.37
N ASN A 50 4.35 5.89 -2.65
CA ASN A 50 4.83 4.61 -2.14
C ASN A 50 4.90 4.73 -0.63
N VAL A 51 4.22 3.82 0.07
CA VAL A 51 4.05 3.84 1.51
C VAL A 51 4.54 2.52 2.09
N LYS A 52 5.31 2.59 3.16
CA LYS A 52 5.74 1.45 3.97
C LYS A 52 5.39 1.70 5.43
N LEU A 53 4.62 0.78 6.01
CA LEU A 53 4.14 0.82 7.39
C LEU A 53 4.63 -0.39 8.17
N ALA A 54 5.20 -0.16 9.35
CA ALA A 54 5.35 -1.22 10.34
C ALA A 54 4.02 -1.38 11.08
N VAL A 55 3.49 -2.60 11.11
CA VAL A 55 2.19 -2.94 11.69
C VAL A 55 2.40 -3.95 12.79
N TYR A 56 1.70 -3.76 13.90
CA TYR A 56 1.79 -4.57 15.09
C TYR A 56 0.39 -5.02 15.48
N GLY A 57 0.31 -6.22 16.04
CA GLY A 57 -0.92 -6.76 16.59
C GLY A 57 -0.68 -7.46 17.92
N THR A 58 -1.70 -8.15 18.38
CA THR A 58 -1.72 -8.82 19.69
C THR A 58 -0.60 -9.86 19.81
N GLY A 59 -0.01 -9.98 21.00
CA GLY A 59 0.97 -11.04 21.30
C GLY A 59 2.30 -10.88 20.55
N TRP A 60 2.78 -9.65 20.39
CA TRP A 60 4.06 -9.32 19.73
C TRP A 60 4.15 -9.74 18.26
N ARG A 61 3.00 -9.94 17.61
CA ARG A 61 2.96 -10.21 16.17
C ARG A 61 3.16 -8.90 15.42
N SER A 62 3.94 -8.94 14.35
CA SER A 62 4.25 -7.76 13.56
C SER A 62 4.46 -8.10 12.10
N GLY A 63 4.18 -7.14 11.22
CA GLY A 63 4.48 -7.22 9.81
C GLY A 63 4.76 -5.86 9.20
N ILE A 64 5.00 -5.87 7.91
CA ILE A 64 5.26 -4.67 7.11
C ILE A 64 4.22 -4.62 6.00
N GLY A 65 3.46 -3.54 5.98
CA GLY A 65 2.60 -3.16 4.86
C GLY A 65 3.36 -2.32 3.85
N TYR A 66 3.20 -2.62 2.57
CA TYR A 66 3.68 -1.83 1.45
C TYR A 66 2.50 -1.48 0.55
N GLY A 67 2.31 -0.19 0.26
CA GLY A 67 1.30 0.30 -0.66
C GLY A 67 1.93 1.15 -1.75
N THR A 68 1.57 0.89 -3.00
CA THR A 68 1.79 1.82 -4.11
C THR A 68 0.44 2.35 -4.54
N LEU A 69 0.29 3.67 -4.53
CA LEU A 69 -0.90 4.37 -4.94
C LEU A 69 -0.59 5.28 -6.13
N VAL A 70 -1.58 5.43 -7.00
CA VAL A 70 -1.54 6.36 -8.13
C VAL A 70 -2.74 7.29 -7.97
N ARG A 71 -2.56 8.56 -8.31
CA ARG A 71 -3.65 9.53 -8.30
C ARG A 71 -4.33 9.49 -9.67
N ASP A 72 -5.63 9.19 -9.69
CA ASP A 72 -6.41 9.23 -10.91
C ASP A 72 -6.45 10.68 -11.43
N PRO A 73 -6.07 10.93 -12.70
CA PRO A 73 -6.02 12.29 -13.25
C PRO A 73 -7.41 12.90 -13.48
N ALA A 74 -8.45 12.10 -13.71
CA ALA A 74 -9.83 12.53 -13.93
C ALA A 74 -10.55 12.83 -12.60
N THR A 75 -10.41 11.96 -11.59
CA THR A 75 -11.11 12.12 -10.30
C THR A 75 -10.28 12.85 -9.24
N GLN A 76 -8.96 12.92 -9.43
CA GLN A 76 -7.98 13.43 -8.45
C GLN A 76 -7.96 12.62 -7.13
N GLU A 77 -8.56 11.44 -7.12
CA GLU A 77 -8.57 10.52 -5.97
C GLU A 77 -7.36 9.57 -6.01
N TRP A 78 -6.98 9.07 -4.84
CA TRP A 78 -5.89 8.10 -4.70
C TRP A 78 -6.41 6.68 -4.84
N GLU A 79 -5.86 5.95 -5.80
CA GLU A 79 -6.17 4.54 -6.03
C GLU A 79 -5.01 3.64 -5.64
N VAL A 80 -5.33 2.49 -5.04
CA VAL A 80 -4.32 1.51 -4.62
C VAL A 80 -3.97 0.62 -5.81
N TYR A 81 -2.79 0.82 -6.38
CA TYR A 81 -2.28 -0.01 -7.48
C TYR A 81 -1.66 -1.31 -6.98
N LEU A 82 -1.01 -1.27 -5.83
CA LEU A 82 -0.39 -2.45 -5.21
C LEU A 82 -0.51 -2.37 -3.70
N LEU A 83 -0.97 -3.46 -3.08
CA LEU A 83 -0.92 -3.63 -1.63
C LEU A 83 -0.28 -4.99 -1.30
N ARG A 84 0.73 -4.96 -0.44
CA ARG A 84 1.43 -6.15 0.05
C ARG A 84 1.57 -6.08 1.54
N PHE A 85 1.37 -7.21 2.20
CA PHE A 85 1.63 -7.38 3.62
C PHE A 85 2.61 -8.54 3.84
N LEU A 86 3.67 -8.29 4.60
CA LEU A 86 4.72 -9.27 4.93
C LEU A 86 4.76 -9.49 6.44
N ASN A 87 4.53 -10.70 6.92
CA ASN A 87 4.65 -11.07 8.33
C ASN A 87 6.03 -11.68 8.62
N GLY A 88 6.70 -11.25 9.70
CA GLY A 88 8.04 -11.72 10.07
C GLY A 88 8.16 -13.22 10.37
N LYS A 89 7.07 -13.91 10.71
CA LYS A 89 7.09 -15.38 10.95
C LYS A 89 7.04 -16.23 9.68
N ARG A 90 6.74 -15.63 8.52
CA ARG A 90 6.64 -16.29 7.22
C ARG A 90 6.76 -15.22 6.15
N LEU A 91 7.87 -15.22 5.39
CA LEU A 91 7.93 -14.62 4.05
C LEU A 91 6.98 -15.38 3.09
N LYS A 92 5.69 -15.49 3.43
CA LYS A 92 4.62 -15.87 2.51
C LYS A 92 4.10 -14.55 1.94
N GLN A 93 4.42 -14.31 0.67
CA GLN A 93 3.88 -13.19 -0.07
C GLN A 93 2.37 -13.36 -0.17
N HIS A 94 1.62 -12.47 0.48
CA HIS A 94 0.21 -12.28 0.17
C HIS A 94 0.11 -11.07 -0.76
N THR A 95 -0.02 -11.35 -2.05
CA THR A 95 -0.35 -10.34 -3.06
C THR A 95 -1.86 -10.15 -3.04
N MET A 96 -2.33 -8.96 -2.67
CA MET A 96 -3.71 -8.56 -2.92
C MET A 96 -3.75 -7.98 -4.32
N THR A 97 -4.33 -8.72 -5.25
CA THR A 97 -4.65 -8.23 -6.58
C THR A 97 -6.16 -8.01 -6.61
N GLU A 98 -6.61 -6.79 -6.36
CA GLU A 98 -7.99 -6.40 -6.72
C GLU A 98 -7.99 -6.31 -8.26
N THR A 99 -8.48 -7.36 -8.91
CA THR A 99 -8.27 -7.65 -10.34
C THR A 99 -9.60 -7.64 -11.09
N ASP A 100 -10.37 -6.57 -11.00
CA ASP A 100 -11.46 -6.38 -11.96
C ASP A 100 -11.12 -5.39 -13.08
N ASP A 101 -10.02 -4.62 -12.97
CA ASP A 101 -9.64 -3.61 -13.99
C ASP A 101 -8.23 -3.74 -14.59
N ILE A 102 -7.51 -4.87 -14.40
CA ILE A 102 -6.31 -5.15 -15.20
C ILE A 102 -6.73 -5.62 -16.61
N LYS A 103 -7.50 -4.80 -17.33
CA LYS A 103 -7.52 -4.83 -18.79
C LYS A 103 -6.17 -4.32 -19.27
N VAL A 104 -5.24 -5.25 -19.44
CA VAL A 104 -4.30 -5.32 -20.56
C VAL A 104 -3.82 -3.94 -21.06
N LEU A 105 -2.97 -3.26 -20.28
CA LEU A 105 -2.06 -2.23 -20.82
C LEU A 105 -0.75 -2.83 -21.35
N SER A 106 -0.70 -4.15 -21.53
CA SER A 106 0.37 -4.84 -22.26
C SER A 106 -0.05 -5.14 -23.70
N ARG A 107 -0.30 -4.11 -24.52
CA ARG A 107 -0.18 -4.17 -25.99
C ARG A 107 -0.19 -2.76 -26.57
N GLY A 108 0.98 -2.14 -26.60
CA GLY A 108 1.18 -0.83 -27.20
C GLY A 108 2.64 -0.40 -27.18
N SER A 109 3.55 -1.23 -27.71
CA SER A 109 4.89 -0.80 -28.12
C SER A 109 5.49 -1.83 -29.08
N GLY A 110 5.31 -1.55 -30.37
CA GLY A 110 5.93 -2.27 -31.46
C GLY A 110 5.91 -1.39 -32.70
N ALA A 111 6.61 -0.26 -32.64
CA ALA A 111 6.97 0.51 -33.81
C ALA A 111 8.26 -0.07 -34.42
N SER A 112 8.21 -0.41 -35.71
CA SER A 112 9.31 -0.52 -36.68
C SER A 112 8.68 -0.98 -38.01
N VAL A 113 8.35 -0.09 -38.95
CA VAL A 113 9.23 0.36 -40.05
C VAL A 113 9.82 -0.81 -40.85
N ASN A 114 9.04 -1.32 -41.82
CA ASN A 114 9.30 -1.40 -43.28
C ASN A 114 8.27 -2.31 -43.94
#